data_AF-A0A7Z8D0C7-F1
#
_entry.id   AF-A0A7Z8D0C7-F1
#
_cell.length_a   1.000
_cell.length_b   1.000
_cell.length_c   1.000
_cell.angle_alpha   90.00
_cell.angle_beta   90.00
_cell.angle_gamma   90.00
#
_symmetry.space_group_name_H-M   'P 1'
#
loop_
_entity.id
_entity.type
_entity.pdbx_description
1 polymer ?
#
loop_
_entity_poly.entity_id
_entity_poly.type
_entity_poly.pdbx_seq_one_letter_code
_entity_poly.pdbx_strand_id
1 'polypeptide(L)' 'MILNPKLWEDVSIYAVDFLTDEVTERKIHKVLVFPTTFTTQDIQKAVIENFYQVKKVTLIEVQLDGLLLNTHESESIDY' A
#
# COMPACT_ATOMS: atom_id res chain seq x y z
N MET A 1 -14.81 29.49 0.96
CA MET A 1 -13.72 28.56 1.30
C MET A 1 -13.72 27.51 0.20
N ILE A 2 -12.80 27.60 -0.77
CA ILE A 2 -12.75 26.66 -1.89
C ILE A 2 -11.95 25.46 -1.37
N LEU A 3 -12.65 24.43 -0.91
CA LEU A 3 -12.05 23.12 -0.65
C LEU A 3 -11.69 22.53 -2.02
N ASN A 4 -10.39 22.42 -2.30
CA ASN A 4 -9.89 21.85 -3.54
C ASN A 4 -10.04 20.32 -3.44
N PRO A 5 -11.06 19.69 -4.06
CA PRO A 5 -11.47 18.32 -3.73
C PRO A 5 -10.58 17.24 -4.36
N LYS A 6 -9.41 17.60 -4.91
CA LYS A 6 -8.53 16.70 -5.68
C LYS A 6 -7.16 16.45 -5.04
N LEU A 7 -6.88 17.01 -3.86
CA LEU A 7 -5.56 16.92 -3.22
C LEU A 7 -5.39 15.69 -2.32
N TRP A 8 -6.47 15.01 -1.95
CA TRP A 8 -6.43 13.91 -0.98
C TRP A 8 -7.12 12.66 -1.53
N GLU A 9 -6.52 11.50 -1.31
CA GLU A 9 -7.07 10.19 -1.64
C GLU A 9 -7.29 9.36 -0.37
N ASP A 10 -8.47 8.75 -0.25
CA ASP A 10 -8.81 7.86 0.86
C ASP A 10 -8.06 6.53 0.72
N VAL A 11 -7.26 6.21 1.73
CA VAL A 11 -6.44 5.01 1.78
C VAL A 11 -6.66 4.23 3.08
N SER A 12 -6.41 2.93 3.05
CA SER A 12 -6.32 2.10 4.24
C SER A 12 -4.89 1.61 4.44
N ILE A 13 -4.49 1.53 5.70
CA ILE A 13 -3.17 1.10 6.16
C ILE A 13 -3.29 -0.35 6.63
N TYR A 14 -2.49 -1.23 6.05
CA TYR A 14 -2.53 -2.66 6.27
C TYR A 14 -1.24 -3.15 6.91
N ALA A 15 -1.37 -3.99 7.95
CA ALA A 15 -0.31 -4.89 8.36
C ALA A 15 -0.35 -6.14 7.48
N VAL A 16 0.77 -6.43 6.82
CA VAL A 16 0.92 -7.58 5.93
C VAL A 16 2.09 -8.43 6.38
N ASP A 17 1.81 -9.72 6.61
CA ASP A 17 2.84 -10.73 6.82
C ASP A 17 2.93 -11.65 5.62
N PHE A 18 4.14 -11.92 5.13
CA PHE A 18 4.36 -12.90 4.07
C PHE A 18 5.65 -13.70 4.31
N LEU A 19 5.71 -14.89 3.71
CA LEU A 19 6.88 -15.76 3.73
C LEU A 19 7.64 -15.67 2.42
N THR A 20 8.97 -15.71 2.49
CA THR A 20 9.83 -15.77 1.30
C THR A 20 10.23 -17.20 0.93
N ASP A 21 10.46 -17.43 -0.35
CA ASP A 21 10.90 -18.70 -0.94
C ASP A 21 12.45 -18.79 -1.00
N GLU A 22 13.09 -18.57 0.15
CA GLU A 22 14.54 -18.70 0.33
C GLU A 22 14.91 -20.07 0.91
N VAL A 23 16.18 -20.47 0.80
CA VAL A 23 16.73 -21.72 1.41
C VAL A 23 16.39 -21.81 2.91
N THR A 24 16.28 -20.67 3.58
CA THR A 24 15.68 -20.56 4.92
C THR A 24 14.46 -19.66 4.82
N GLU A 25 13.27 -20.23 5.04
CA GLU A 25 12.01 -19.48 5.01
C GLU A 25 12.05 -18.34 6.05
N ARG A 26 11.80 -17.11 5.60
CA ARG A 26 11.73 -15.93 6.47
C ARG A 26 10.32 -15.37 6.46
N LYS A 27 9.84 -14.98 7.64
CA LYS A 27 8.60 -14.22 7.80
C LYS A 27 8.93 -12.72 7.79
N ILE A 28 8.33 -11.99 6.86
CA ILE A 28 8.48 -10.54 6.73
C ILE A 28 7.17 -9.88 7.15
N HIS A 29 7.28 -8.82 7.96
CA HIS A 29 6.17 -7.95 8.36
C HIS A 29 6.36 -6.57 7.72
N LYS A 30 5.31 -6.04 7.09
CA LYS A 30 5.29 -4.71 6.49
C LYS A 30 3.98 -3.99 6.77
N VAL A 31 4.07 -2.68 6.98
CA VAL A 31 2.93 -1.77 6.94
C VAL A 31 2.86 -1.18 5.54
N LEU A 32 1.74 -1.37 4.87
CA LEU A 32 1.51 -0.96 3.48
C LEU A 32 0.26 -0.09 3.39
N VAL A 33 0.27 0.85 2.44
CA VAL A 33 -0.84 1.79 2.21
C VAL A 33 -1.44 1.45 0.85
N PHE A 34 -2.76 1.24 0.80
CA PHE A 34 -3.49 0.96 -0.42
C PHE A 34 -4.75 1.81 -0.50
N PRO A 35 -5.25 2.12 -1.71
CA PRO A 35 -6.56 2.74 -1.87
C PRO A 35 -7.65 1.94 -1.15
N THR A 36 -8.63 2.62 -0.56
CA THR A 36 -9.78 1.97 0.12
C THR A 36 -10.61 1.06 -0.80
N THR A 37 -10.44 1.21 -2.12
CA THR A 37 -11.10 0.39 -3.15
C THR A 37 -10.43 -0.98 -3.36
N PHE A 38 -9.22 -1.20 -2.86
CA PHE A 38 -8.50 -2.46 -3.03
C PHE A 38 -9.11 -3.57 -2.18
N THR A 39 -9.32 -4.74 -2.81
CA THR A 39 -9.70 -5.95 -2.09
C THR A 39 -8.48 -6.66 -1.51
N THR A 40 -8.71 -7.61 -0.60
CA THR A 40 -7.64 -8.49 -0.09
C THR A 40 -6.89 -9.22 -1.21
N GLN A 41 -7.58 -9.58 -2.31
CA GLN A 41 -6.96 -10.23 -3.47
C GLN A 41 -6.03 -9.28 -4.22
N ASP A 42 -6.43 -8.02 -4.39
CA ASP A 42 -5.61 -6.98 -5.02
C ASP A 42 -4.35 -6.71 -4.21
N ILE A 43 -4.48 -6.63 -2.87
CA ILE A 43 -3.35 -6.45 -1.95
C ILE A 43 -2.41 -7.66 -2.02
N GLN A 44 -2.95 -8.88 -1.98
CA GLN A 44 -2.14 -10.09 -2.08
C GLN A 44 -1.36 -10.13 -3.39
N LYS A 45 -2.01 -9.79 -4.50
CA LYS A 45 -1.37 -9.71 -5.82
C LYS A 45 -0.27 -8.66 -5.83
N ALA A 46 -0.54 -7.46 -5.32
CA ALA A 46 0.45 -6.38 -5.24
C ALA A 46 1.67 -6.80 -4.41
N VAL A 47 1.48 -7.52 -3.30
CA VAL A 47 2.58 -8.04 -2.47
C VAL A 47 3.41 -9.06 -3.24
N ILE A 48 2.78 -10.00 -3.95
CA ILE A 48 3.48 -11.01 -4.75
C ILE A 48 4.27 -10.37 -5.90
N GLU A 49 3.71 -9.33 -6.55
CA GLU A 49 4.34 -8.67 -7.71
C GLU A 49 5.48 -7.73 -7.34
N ASN A 50 5.45 -7.12 -6.14
CA ASN A 50 6.39 -6.05 -5.77
C ASN A 50 7.45 -6.46 -4.73
N PHE A 51 7.31 -7.63 -4.09
CA PHE A 51 8.32 -8.16 -3.17
C PHE A 51 9.04 -9.37 -3.75
N TYR A 52 10.32 -9.50 -3.42
CA TYR A 52 11.17 -10.57 -3.95
C TYR A 52 10.80 -11.92 -3.34
N GLN A 53 10.66 -12.94 -4.20
CA GLN A 53 10.47 -14.35 -3.81
C GLN A 53 9.34 -14.56 -2.79
N VAL A 54 8.19 -13.91 -2.94
CA VAL A 54 7.06 -14.18 -2.05
C VAL A 54 6.52 -15.60 -2.30
N LYS A 55 6.62 -16.45 -1.28
CA LYS A 55 6.05 -17.80 -1.29
C LYS A 55 4.54 -17.77 -1.03
N LYS A 56 4.14 -17.05 0.03
CA LYS A 56 2.73 -16.86 0.39
C LYS A 56 2.54 -15.65 1.28
N VAL A 57 1.42 -14.97 1.10
CA VAL A 57 0.92 -13.99 2.06
C VAL A 57 0.16 -14.74 3.15
N THR A 58 0.46 -14.43 4.41
CA THR A 58 -0.10 -15.12 5.59
C THR A 58 -1.04 -14.27 6.42
N LEU A 59 -0.91 -12.94 6.34
CA LEU A 59 -1.78 -11.99 7.04
C LEU A 59 -1.96 -10.76 6.16
N ILE A 60 -3.20 -10.27 6.09
CA ILE A 60 -3.56 -8.93 5.61
C ILE A 60 -4.60 -8.42 6.62
N GLU A 61 -4.23 -7.45 7.43
CA GLU A 61 -5.07 -6.88 8.47
C GLU A 61 -5.13 -5.36 8.32
N VAL A 62 -6.33 -4.79 8.25
CA VAL A 62 -6.52 -3.34 8.28
C VAL A 62 -6.18 -2.84 9.67
N GLN A 63 -5.25 -1.90 9.78
CA GLN A 63 -4.95 -1.25 11.06
C GLN A 63 -5.76 0.04 11.23
N LEU A 64 -5.73 0.90 10.21
CA LEU A 64 -6.26 2.26 10.27
C LEU A 64 -6.65 2.74 8.86
N ASP A 65 -7.61 3.66 8.78
CA ASP A 65 -7.87 4.45 7.58
C ASP A 65 -7.04 5.75 7.61
N GLY A 66 -6.76 6.31 6.44
CA GLY A 66 -5.95 7.50 6.28
C GLY A 66 -6.27 8.31 5.02
N LEU A 67 -5.63 9.48 4.92
CA LEU A 67 -5.70 10.37 3.76
C LEU A 67 -4.30 10.55 3.19
N LEU A 68 -4.10 10.15 1.94
CA LEU A 68 -2.85 10.35 1.21
C LEU A 68 -2.88 11.70 0.50
N LEU A 69 -1.82 12.50 0.65
CA LEU A 69 -1.67 13.76 -0.08
C LEU A 69 -1.17 13.48 -1.50
N ASN A 70 -1.98 13.83 -2.51
CA ASN A 70 -1.58 13.78 -3.91
C ASN A 70 -0.66 14.96 -4.22
N THR A 71 0.65 14.74 -4.18
CA THR A 71 1.67 15.76 -4.51
C THR A 71 1.91 15.93 -6.01
N HIS A 72 1.02 15.43 -6.87
CA HIS A 72 1.15 15.46 -8.34
C HIS A 72 0.69 16.78 -9.00
N GLU A 73 0.42 17.85 -8.26
CA GLU A 73 0.45 19.18 -8.86
C GLU A 73 1.91 19.49 -9.16
N SER A 74 2.25 19.40 -10.44
CA SER A 74 3.51 19.85 -11.01
C SER A 74 3.85 21.19 -10.38
N GLU A 75 5.03 21.31 -9.77
CA GLU A 75 5.62 22.61 -9.50
C GLU A 75 5.80 23.29 -10.86
N SER A 76 4.77 24.00 -11.34
CA SER A 76 4.92 25.03 -12.36
C SER A 76 5.66 26.16 -11.68
N ILE A 77 6.99 26.01 -11.63
CA ILE A 77 7.90 27.09 -11.32
C ILE A 77 7.87 28.00 -12.55
N ASP A 78 6.94 28.95 -12.55
CA ASP A 78 6.99 30.10 -13.45
C ASP A 78 8.22 30.92 -13.07
N TYR A 79 9.28 30.85 -13.89
CA TYR A 79 10.42 31.77 -13.87
C TYR A 79 10.12 32.99 -14.75
#